data_AF-A0A328WQE2-F1
#
_entry.id   AF-A0A328WQE2-F1
#
_cell.length_a   1.000
_cell.length_b   1.000
_cell.length_c   1.000
_cell.angle_alpha   90.00
_cell.angle_beta   90.00
_cell.angle_gamma   90.00
#
_symmetry.space_group_name_H-M   'P 1'
#
loop_
_entity.id
_entity.type
_entity.pdbx_description
1 polymer ?
#
loop_
_entity_poly.entity_id
_entity_poly.type
_entity_poly.pdbx_seq_one_letter_code
_entity_poly.pdbx_strand_id
1 'polypeptide(L)'
;MRNRILIILFVLSFIFASCKKKNDSIEIYLTKEKIESYDGVPLRTAIKDTTIIRQVLESYNEEIRIDTLNNKPIYMGHFVAELSDLEEKPFINDSEILGFDFENSEIHFSKSVTEKIYKSIPEWRKKSHFGKQFVLCHNGKIILNGYFIGSMSKYHSNTYQIKYHRYPEHKRNDALTSVAFSISDSLNFEKNNLKKNKELYHAFKNRLINQSE
;
A
#
# COMPACT_ATOMS: atom_id res chain seq x y z
N MET A 1 -3.74 -53.77 -24.85
CA MET A 1 -4.68 -53.11 -23.90
C MET A 1 -4.01 -52.60 -22.62
N ARG A 2 -3.14 -53.38 -21.96
CA ARG A 2 -2.47 -53.00 -20.70
C ARG A 2 -1.68 -51.68 -20.75
N ASN A 3 -0.98 -51.40 -21.86
CA ASN A 3 -0.23 -50.14 -22.03
C ASN A 3 -1.12 -48.90 -22.19
N ARG A 4 -2.36 -49.03 -22.70
CA ARG A 4 -3.29 -47.91 -22.82
C ARG A 4 -3.88 -47.51 -21.46
N ILE A 5 -4.08 -48.49 -20.57
CA ILE A 5 -4.60 -48.26 -19.21
C ILE A 5 -3.55 -47.51 -18.35
N LEU A 6 -2.27 -47.86 -18.48
CA LEU A 6 -1.16 -47.18 -17.78
C LEU A 6 -1.02 -45.71 -18.20
N ILE A 7 -1.17 -45.40 -19.49
CA ILE A 7 -1.12 -44.02 -19.99
C ILE A 7 -2.30 -43.19 -19.45
N ILE A 8 -3.50 -43.77 -19.40
CA ILE A 8 -4.69 -43.10 -18.85
C ILE A 8 -4.52 -42.80 -17.36
N LEU A 9 -4.00 -43.76 -16.58
CA LEU A 9 -3.69 -43.56 -15.15
C LEU A 9 -2.64 -42.46 -14.91
N PHE A 10 -1.63 -42.37 -15.77
CA PHE A 10 -0.60 -41.33 -15.68
C PHE A 10 -1.14 -39.94 -16.03
N VAL A 11 -2.01 -39.83 -17.04
CA VAL A 11 -2.66 -38.55 -17.40
C VAL A 11 -3.64 -38.09 -16.31
N LEU A 12 -4.39 -39.02 -15.70
CA LEU A 12 -5.29 -38.71 -14.58
C LEU A 12 -4.54 -38.20 -13.35
N SER A 13 -3.33 -38.68 -13.04
CA SER A 13 -2.56 -38.16 -11.90
C SER A 13 -2.09 -36.71 -12.09
N PHE A 14 -1.89 -36.26 -13.33
CA PHE A 14 -1.57 -34.85 -13.63
C PHE A 14 -2.78 -33.92 -13.45
N ILE A 15 -3.99 -34.41 -13.69
CA ILE A 15 -5.23 -33.61 -13.53
C ILE A 15 -5.50 -33.32 -12.05
N PHE A 16 -5.25 -34.29 -11.16
CA PHE A 16 -5.43 -34.10 -9.71
C PHE A 16 -4.34 -33.24 -9.04
N ALA A 17 -3.15 -33.14 -9.64
CA ALA A 17 -2.06 -32.30 -9.12
C ALA A 17 -2.23 -30.80 -9.44
N SER A 18 -3.12 -30.43 -10.38
CA SER A 18 -3.26 -29.06 -10.87
C SER A 18 -4.20 -28.17 -10.04
N CYS A 19 -5.03 -28.76 -9.17
CA CYS A 19 -5.87 -28.00 -8.23
C CYS A 19 -5.10 -27.67 -6.94
N LYS A 20 -4.01 -26.92 -7.04
CA LYS A 20 -3.56 -26.14 -5.86
C LYS A 20 -4.63 -25.10 -5.60
N LYS A 21 -5.35 -25.26 -4.48
CA LYS A 21 -6.24 -24.23 -3.95
C LYS A 21 -5.43 -22.93 -3.94
N LYS A 22 -5.82 -21.95 -4.76
CA LYS A 22 -5.13 -20.66 -4.82
C LYS A 22 -5.21 -20.10 -3.40
N ASN A 23 -4.10 -20.06 -2.69
CA ASN A 23 -4.08 -19.56 -1.31
C ASN A 23 -4.53 -18.10 -1.38
N ASP A 24 -5.65 -17.82 -0.71
CA ASP A 24 -6.26 -16.49 -0.60
C ASP A 24 -5.32 -15.59 0.19
N SER A 25 -4.36 -14.97 -0.50
CA SER A 25 -3.23 -14.23 0.08
C SER A 25 -3.37 -12.74 -0.19
N ILE A 26 -3.23 -11.92 0.85
CA ILE A 26 -3.18 -10.47 0.79
C ILE A 26 -1.80 -10.03 1.25
N GLU A 27 -1.09 -9.24 0.45
CA GLU A 27 0.29 -8.85 0.73
C GLU A 27 0.48 -7.37 0.43
N ILE A 28 1.35 -6.71 1.18
CA ILE A 28 1.76 -5.33 0.88
C ILE A 28 3.24 -5.30 0.52
N TYR A 29 3.51 -4.82 -0.68
CA TYR A 29 4.84 -4.62 -1.21
C TYR A 29 5.23 -3.14 -1.14
N LEU A 30 6.53 -2.89 -1.05
CA LEU A 30 7.09 -1.57 -1.31
C LEU A 30 7.59 -1.53 -2.75
N THR A 31 7.62 -0.34 -3.35
CA THR A 31 8.29 -0.13 -4.62
C THR A 31 9.82 -0.09 -4.42
N LYS A 32 10.58 -0.61 -5.39
CA LYS A 32 12.06 -0.56 -5.41
C LYS A 32 12.54 0.88 -5.41
N GLU A 33 12.00 1.63 -6.35
CA GLU A 33 12.23 3.07 -6.53
C GLU A 33 10.91 3.83 -6.45
N LYS A 34 11.01 5.15 -6.28
CA LYS A 34 9.81 5.99 -6.33
C LYS A 34 9.28 6.05 -7.76
N ILE A 35 8.04 5.61 -7.95
CA ILE A 35 7.31 5.74 -9.21
C ILE A 35 6.78 7.16 -9.30
N GLU A 36 7.04 7.82 -10.42
CA GLU A 36 6.57 9.18 -10.66
C GLU A 36 5.04 9.21 -10.73
N SER A 37 4.45 10.23 -10.12
CA SER A 37 3.01 10.42 -10.21
C SER A 37 2.61 10.98 -11.57
N TYR A 38 1.47 10.54 -12.09
CA TYR A 38 0.87 11.11 -13.30
C TYR A 38 -0.06 12.30 -13.02
N ASP A 39 -0.28 12.67 -11.75
CA ASP A 39 -1.11 13.81 -11.39
C ASP A 39 -0.38 15.13 -11.68
N GLY A 40 -1.01 16.06 -12.40
CA GLY A 40 -0.42 17.35 -12.71
C GLY A 40 0.87 17.27 -13.54
N VAL A 41 1.67 18.33 -13.54
CA VAL A 41 2.94 18.41 -14.28
C VAL A 41 4.14 18.60 -13.33
N PRO A 42 5.37 18.22 -13.73
CA PRO A 42 6.55 18.47 -12.91
C PRO A 42 6.73 19.97 -12.57
N LEU A 43 7.25 20.28 -11.38
CA LEU A 43 7.51 21.66 -10.93
C LEU A 43 8.28 22.47 -11.98
N ARG A 44 9.32 21.88 -12.57
CA ARG A 44 10.16 22.53 -13.60
C ARG A 44 9.42 22.84 -14.89
N THR A 45 8.30 22.16 -15.14
CA THR A 45 7.42 22.41 -16.29
C THR A 45 6.44 23.54 -15.97
N ALA A 46 5.89 23.57 -14.75
CA ALA A 46 4.90 24.56 -14.34
C ALA A 46 5.51 25.92 -13.97
N ILE A 47 6.71 25.93 -13.41
CA ILE A 47 7.36 27.14 -12.86
C ILE A 47 8.67 27.36 -13.60
N LYS A 48 8.92 28.60 -14.05
CA LYS A 48 10.17 29.00 -14.72
C LYS A 48 11.19 29.61 -13.76
N ASP A 49 10.77 30.02 -12.56
CA ASP A 49 11.65 30.59 -11.54
C ASP A 49 12.57 29.52 -10.96
N THR A 50 13.85 29.59 -11.34
CA THR A 50 14.89 28.66 -10.91
C THR A 50 15.18 28.72 -9.41
N THR A 51 14.89 29.84 -8.75
CA THR A 51 15.08 30.00 -7.30
C THR A 51 14.05 29.20 -6.53
N ILE A 52 12.78 29.29 -6.94
CA ILE A 52 11.69 28.49 -6.36
C ILE A 52 11.96 26.99 -6.58
N ILE A 53 12.35 26.60 -7.80
CA ILE A 53 12.70 25.20 -8.11
C ILE A 53 13.81 24.70 -7.18
N ARG A 54 14.89 25.48 -7.02
CA ARG A 54 16.01 25.11 -6.15
C ARG A 54 15.58 24.97 -4.69
N GLN A 55 14.82 25.93 -4.16
CA GLN A 55 14.34 25.88 -2.77
C GLN A 55 13.50 24.65 -2.47
N VAL A 56 12.61 24.26 -3.40
CA VAL A 56 11.78 23.05 -3.24
C VAL A 56 12.65 21.79 -3.22
N LEU A 57 13.60 21.67 -4.16
CA LEU A 57 14.48 20.51 -4.23
C LEU A 57 15.40 20.39 -3.01
N GLU A 58 15.93 21.52 -2.51
CA GLU A 58 16.74 21.56 -1.29
C GLU A 58 15.91 21.20 -0.04
N SER A 59 14.64 21.61 0.01
CA SER A 59 13.77 21.38 1.17
C SER A 59 13.26 19.93 1.28
N TYR A 60 13.03 19.28 0.13
CA TYR A 60 12.34 18.00 0.08
C TYR A 60 13.15 16.86 -0.53
N ASN A 61 14.33 17.14 -1.06
CA ASN A 61 15.18 16.19 -1.78
C ASN A 61 14.42 15.40 -2.87
N GLU A 62 13.35 16.00 -3.41
CA GLU A 62 12.41 15.38 -4.33
C GLU A 62 11.63 16.46 -5.09
N GLU A 63 11.29 16.20 -6.35
CA GLU A 63 10.48 17.12 -7.15
C GLU A 63 8.99 16.91 -6.87
N ILE A 64 8.30 17.99 -6.50
CA ILE A 64 6.84 18.00 -6.39
C ILE A 64 6.21 18.22 -7.76
N ARG A 65 4.92 17.88 -7.90
CA ARG A 65 4.13 18.20 -9.09
C ARG A 65 3.19 19.36 -8.82
N ILE A 66 2.70 19.99 -9.88
CA ILE A 66 1.77 21.11 -9.80
C ILE A 66 0.47 20.73 -10.52
N ASP A 67 -0.65 20.83 -9.81
CA ASP A 67 -1.97 20.91 -10.41
C ASP A 67 -2.11 22.29 -11.05
N THR A 68 -1.97 22.37 -12.38
CA THR A 68 -2.05 23.63 -13.11
C THR A 68 -3.47 24.17 -13.25
N LEU A 69 -4.50 23.36 -12.99
CA LEU A 69 -5.90 23.80 -13.03
C LEU A 69 -6.26 24.55 -11.74
N ASN A 70 -5.78 24.06 -10.60
CA ASN A 70 -6.07 24.65 -9.29
C ASN A 70 -4.90 25.45 -8.70
N ASN A 71 -3.76 25.49 -9.38
CA ASN A 71 -2.50 26.10 -8.93
C ASN A 71 -2.07 25.64 -7.53
N LYS A 72 -2.07 24.30 -7.32
CA LYS A 72 -1.72 23.69 -6.02
C LYS A 72 -0.58 22.69 -6.16
N PRO A 73 0.32 22.60 -5.16
CA PRO A 73 1.35 21.57 -5.14
C PRO A 73 0.75 20.19 -4.85
N ILE A 74 1.33 19.18 -5.49
CA ILE A 74 1.02 17.76 -5.33
C ILE A 74 2.28 17.07 -4.83
N TYR A 75 2.25 16.65 -3.57
CA TYR A 75 3.37 15.99 -2.90
C TYR A 75 3.34 14.46 -3.07
N MET A 76 2.13 13.91 -3.15
CA MET A 76 1.85 12.48 -3.28
C MET A 76 0.63 12.30 -4.17
N GLY A 77 0.87 12.18 -5.47
CA GLY A 77 -0.18 11.96 -6.45
C GLY A 77 -0.39 10.49 -6.79
N HIS A 78 -1.38 10.19 -7.61
CA HIS A 78 -1.61 8.85 -8.12
C HIS A 78 -0.43 8.35 -8.96
N PHE A 79 -0.19 7.04 -8.88
CA PHE A 79 0.81 6.33 -9.67
C PHE A 79 0.28 4.96 -10.07
N VAL A 80 0.82 4.41 -11.16
CA VAL A 80 0.55 3.05 -11.61
C VAL A 80 1.81 2.24 -11.39
N ALA A 81 1.70 1.17 -10.62
CA ALA A 81 2.78 0.22 -10.41
C ALA A 81 2.54 -1.06 -11.19
N GLU A 82 3.61 -1.66 -11.67
CA GLU A 82 3.66 -3.01 -12.21
C GLU A 82 4.37 -3.94 -11.23
N LEU A 83 4.18 -5.25 -11.38
CA LEU A 83 4.83 -6.24 -10.49
C LEU A 83 6.37 -6.14 -10.55
N SER A 84 6.93 -5.71 -11.68
CA SER A 84 8.36 -5.47 -11.86
C SER A 84 8.92 -4.31 -11.03
N ASP A 85 8.06 -3.39 -10.60
CA ASP A 85 8.45 -2.22 -9.80
C ASP A 85 8.54 -2.54 -8.30
N LEU A 86 8.07 -3.73 -7.89
CA LEU A 86 7.94 -4.12 -6.50
C LEU A 86 9.19 -4.82 -5.98
N GLU A 87 9.54 -4.57 -4.72
CA GLU A 87 10.53 -5.38 -4.01
C GLU A 87 10.20 -6.87 -4.12
N GLU A 88 11.22 -7.74 -4.19
CA GLU A 88 11.02 -9.17 -4.43
C GLU A 88 10.16 -9.84 -3.34
N LYS A 89 10.29 -9.36 -2.10
CA LYS A 89 9.56 -9.87 -0.95
C LYS A 89 8.53 -8.85 -0.47
N PRO A 90 7.34 -9.31 -0.04
CA PRO A 90 6.36 -8.42 0.57
C PRO A 90 6.93 -7.84 1.87
N PHE A 91 6.64 -6.57 2.10
CA PHE A 91 7.00 -5.88 3.32
C PHE A 91 6.10 -6.31 4.48
N ILE A 92 4.81 -6.49 4.19
CA ILE A 92 3.81 -7.08 5.10
C ILE A 92 3.23 -8.32 4.41
N ASN A 93 3.38 -9.47 5.06
CA ASN A 93 2.89 -10.75 4.55
C ASN A 93 1.43 -10.97 4.94
N ASP A 94 0.78 -11.93 4.29
CA ASP A 94 -0.60 -12.33 4.55
C ASP A 94 -0.93 -12.61 6.02
N SER A 95 -0.05 -13.33 6.71
CA SER A 95 -0.22 -13.67 8.13
C SER A 95 -0.14 -12.46 9.07
N GLU A 96 0.39 -11.33 8.59
CA GLU A 96 0.48 -10.07 9.33
C GLU A 96 -0.72 -9.16 9.06
N ILE A 97 -1.58 -9.49 8.08
CA ILE A 97 -2.81 -8.76 7.75
C ILE A 97 -4.00 -9.51 8.35
N LEU A 98 -4.49 -8.99 9.48
CA LEU A 98 -5.54 -9.64 10.28
C LEU A 98 -6.93 -9.43 9.68
N GLY A 99 -7.17 -8.28 9.06
CA GLY A 99 -8.45 -8.00 8.44
C GLY A 99 -8.65 -6.53 8.13
N PHE A 100 -9.88 -6.20 7.73
CA PHE A 100 -10.29 -4.86 7.36
C PHE A 100 -11.64 -4.51 7.97
N ASP A 101 -11.71 -3.32 8.58
CA ASP A 101 -12.94 -2.68 9.04
C ASP A 101 -13.35 -1.65 7.98
N PHE A 102 -14.40 -1.97 7.21
CA PHE A 102 -14.91 -1.08 6.16
C PHE A 102 -15.77 0.07 6.70
N GLU A 103 -16.23 -0.02 7.94
CA GLU A 103 -17.03 1.03 8.59
C GLU A 103 -16.11 2.16 9.05
N ASN A 104 -15.01 1.81 9.71
CA ASN A 104 -14.01 2.77 10.19
C ASN A 104 -12.91 3.06 9.16
N SER A 105 -12.89 2.34 8.04
CA SER A 105 -11.81 2.41 7.03
C SER A 105 -10.44 2.13 7.64
N GLU A 106 -10.34 1.00 8.35
CA GLU A 106 -9.12 0.58 9.03
C GLU A 106 -8.63 -0.77 8.51
N ILE A 107 -7.33 -0.86 8.28
CA ILE A 107 -6.65 -2.13 8.05
C ILE A 107 -5.98 -2.57 9.35
N HIS A 108 -6.25 -3.80 9.77
CA HIS A 108 -5.73 -4.37 11.00
C HIS A 108 -4.53 -5.25 10.70
N PHE A 109 -3.43 -4.96 11.39
CA PHE A 109 -2.18 -5.70 11.28
C PHE A 109 -1.81 -6.36 12.60
N SER A 110 -0.96 -7.39 12.54
CA SER A 110 -0.24 -7.87 13.71
C SER A 110 0.71 -6.78 14.23
N LYS A 111 1.03 -6.82 15.52
CA LYS A 111 1.93 -5.83 16.15
C LYS A 111 3.31 -5.72 15.48
N SER A 112 3.79 -6.78 14.83
CA SER A 112 5.11 -6.80 14.15
C SER A 112 5.20 -5.77 13.03
N VAL A 113 4.07 -5.43 12.39
CA VAL A 113 4.02 -4.43 11.32
C VAL A 113 4.39 -3.04 11.81
N THR A 114 3.97 -2.67 13.02
CA THR A 114 4.33 -1.38 13.62
C THR A 114 5.84 -1.25 13.81
N GLU A 115 6.49 -2.30 14.28
CA GLU A 115 7.94 -2.31 14.45
C GLU A 115 8.68 -2.22 13.12
N LYS A 116 8.21 -2.97 12.11
CA LYS A 116 8.76 -2.91 10.74
C LYS A 116 8.70 -1.49 10.21
N ILE A 117 7.51 -0.88 10.20
CA ILE A 117 7.32 0.50 9.74
C ILE A 117 8.24 1.45 10.50
N TYR A 118 8.25 1.38 11.85
CA TYR A 118 9.06 2.28 12.66
C TYR A 118 10.55 2.19 12.36
N LYS A 119 11.08 0.97 12.23
CA LYS A 119 12.50 0.72 11.89
C LYS A 119 12.83 1.20 10.47
N SER A 120 11.87 1.21 9.55
CA SER A 120 12.07 1.66 8.17
C SER A 120 11.97 3.18 7.99
N ILE A 121 11.31 3.93 8.89
CA ILE A 121 11.13 5.39 8.77
C ILE A 121 12.44 6.16 8.51
N PRO A 122 13.57 5.91 9.22
CA PRO A 122 14.82 6.63 8.97
C PRO A 122 15.31 6.49 7.53
N GLU A 123 15.20 5.30 6.94
CA GLU A 123 15.58 5.08 5.55
C GLU A 123 14.58 5.71 4.58
N TRP A 124 13.28 5.58 4.84
CA TRP A 124 12.25 6.20 4.02
C TRP A 124 12.46 7.70 3.93
N ARG A 125 12.77 8.38 5.03
CA ARG A 125 13.04 9.82 5.06
C ARG A 125 14.29 10.26 4.31
N LYS A 126 15.28 9.37 4.12
CA LYS A 126 16.44 9.66 3.28
C LYS A 126 16.09 9.62 1.79
N LYS A 127 15.15 8.74 1.41
CA LYS A 127 14.76 8.52 0.01
C LYS A 127 13.55 9.34 -0.44
N SER A 128 12.61 9.65 0.46
CA SER A 128 11.42 10.45 0.16
C SER A 128 10.89 11.13 1.43
N HIS A 129 10.60 12.42 1.31
CA HIS A 129 10.10 13.22 2.43
C HIS A 129 8.58 13.16 2.60
N PHE A 130 7.82 12.74 1.58
CA PHE A 130 6.36 12.84 1.59
C PHE A 130 5.65 11.56 2.01
N GLY A 131 6.24 10.39 1.77
CA GLY A 131 5.69 9.09 2.16
C GLY A 131 6.35 7.96 1.39
N LYS A 132 6.20 6.73 1.88
CA LYS A 132 6.73 5.55 1.16
C LYS A 132 5.62 4.90 0.34
N GLN A 133 5.84 4.73 -0.96
CA GLN A 133 4.89 4.04 -1.85
C GLN A 133 4.75 2.57 -1.46
N PHE A 134 3.50 2.12 -1.44
CA PHE A 134 3.12 0.73 -1.23
C PHE A 134 2.15 0.26 -2.32
N VAL A 135 2.13 -1.05 -2.51
CA VAL A 135 1.22 -1.74 -3.40
C VAL A 135 0.61 -2.91 -2.66
N LEU A 136 -0.72 -2.92 -2.55
CA LEU A 136 -1.49 -4.00 -1.99
C LEU A 136 -1.86 -4.98 -3.11
N CYS A 137 -1.50 -6.24 -2.89
CA CYS A 137 -1.76 -7.34 -3.79
C CYS A 137 -2.75 -8.32 -3.17
N HIS A 138 -3.65 -8.86 -3.98
CA HIS A 138 -4.50 -10.00 -3.64
C HIS A 138 -4.22 -11.13 -4.64
N ASN A 139 -3.75 -12.27 -4.14
CA ASN A 139 -3.38 -13.43 -4.96
C ASN A 139 -2.38 -13.11 -6.09
N GLY A 140 -1.40 -12.25 -5.78
CA GLY A 140 -0.38 -11.77 -6.72
C GLY A 140 -0.87 -10.73 -7.73
N LYS A 141 -2.15 -10.31 -7.67
CA LYS A 141 -2.68 -9.23 -8.49
C LYS A 141 -2.70 -7.93 -7.69
N ILE A 142 -2.17 -6.85 -8.28
CA ILE A 142 -2.27 -5.50 -7.72
C ILE A 142 -3.74 -5.07 -7.66
N ILE A 143 -4.19 -4.59 -6.49
CA ILE A 143 -5.56 -4.11 -6.28
C ILE A 143 -5.62 -2.66 -5.77
N LEU A 144 -4.52 -2.16 -5.20
CA LEU A 144 -4.47 -0.81 -4.65
C LEU A 144 -3.02 -0.31 -4.54
N ASN A 145 -2.78 0.93 -4.96
CA ASN A 145 -1.49 1.62 -4.87
C ASN A 145 -1.65 2.87 -3.99
N GLY A 146 -0.70 3.13 -3.11
CA GLY A 146 -0.80 4.27 -2.20
C GLY A 146 0.48 4.62 -1.47
N TYR A 147 0.37 5.40 -0.41
CA TYR A 147 1.49 5.84 0.42
C TYR A 147 1.30 5.45 1.89
N PHE A 148 2.35 4.91 2.51
CA PHE A 148 2.49 4.92 3.96
C PHE A 148 2.88 6.32 4.40
N ILE A 149 2.05 6.91 5.25
CA ILE A 149 2.27 8.27 5.76
C ILE A 149 2.14 8.29 7.29
N GLY A 150 2.92 9.15 7.94
CA GLY A 150 2.76 9.38 9.36
C GLY A 150 1.46 10.12 9.63
N SER A 151 0.73 9.75 10.68
CA SER A 151 -0.54 10.40 11.07
C SER A 151 -0.41 11.90 11.36
N MET A 152 0.81 12.37 11.69
CA MET A 152 1.15 13.78 11.91
C MET A 152 1.70 14.49 10.65
N SER A 153 1.65 13.85 9.48
CA SER A 153 2.07 14.47 8.22
C SER A 153 1.19 15.67 7.90
N LYS A 154 1.83 16.77 7.50
CA LYS A 154 1.14 17.97 6.97
C LYS A 154 0.82 17.84 5.47
N TYR A 155 1.40 16.84 4.82
CA TYR A 155 1.21 16.57 3.39
C TYR A 155 0.14 15.50 3.23
N HIS A 156 -0.81 15.75 2.35
CA HIS A 156 -1.89 14.83 2.04
C HIS A 156 -1.66 14.17 0.68
N SER A 157 -2.10 12.92 0.58
CA SER A 157 -2.08 12.15 -0.66
C SER A 157 -3.35 12.39 -1.46
N ASN A 158 -3.19 12.55 -2.78
CA ASN A 158 -4.32 12.55 -3.71
C ASN A 158 -4.82 11.13 -4.02
N THR A 159 -4.03 10.11 -3.69
CA THR A 159 -4.37 8.68 -3.83
C THR A 159 -4.53 8.01 -2.47
N TYR A 160 -4.71 6.69 -2.46
CA TYR A 160 -4.77 5.90 -1.24
C TYR A 160 -3.59 6.15 -0.30
N GLN A 161 -3.87 6.20 0.98
CA GLN A 161 -2.86 6.35 2.02
C GLN A 161 -3.19 5.49 3.23
N ILE A 162 -2.18 4.82 3.79
CA ILE A 162 -2.25 4.14 5.09
C ILE A 162 -1.53 5.02 6.10
N LYS A 163 -2.27 5.52 7.09
CA LYS A 163 -1.72 6.38 8.14
C LYS A 163 -1.25 5.53 9.31
N TYR A 164 0.06 5.50 9.52
CA TYR A 164 0.62 4.88 10.71
C TYR A 164 0.77 5.90 11.84
N HIS A 165 0.51 5.47 13.06
CA HIS A 165 0.76 6.28 14.25
C HIS A 165 2.20 6.06 14.73
N ARG A 166 2.82 7.12 15.26
CA ARG A 166 4.07 6.95 15.99
C ARG A 166 3.75 6.14 17.24
N TYR A 167 4.30 4.94 17.32
CA TYR A 167 4.11 4.06 18.46
C TYR A 167 5.29 4.25 19.43
N PRO A 168 5.13 5.05 20.51
CA PRO A 168 6.23 5.36 21.40
C PRO A 168 6.69 4.10 22.14
N GLU A 169 7.99 3.99 22.36
CA GLU A 169 8.66 2.79 22.84
C GLU A 169 8.08 2.27 24.17
N HIS A 170 7.67 3.16 25.07
CA HIS A 170 7.06 2.81 26.36
C HIS A 170 5.68 2.14 26.26
N LYS A 171 4.95 2.30 25.14
CA LYS A 171 3.68 1.61 24.90
C LYS A 171 3.87 0.22 24.25
N ARG A 172 5.11 -0.18 23.94
CA ARG A 172 5.42 -1.48 23.30
C ARG A 172 5.39 -2.66 24.27
N ASN A 173 5.29 -2.37 25.57
CA ASN A 173 5.23 -3.39 26.63
C ASN A 173 3.80 -3.84 26.97
N ASP A 174 2.77 -3.20 26.38
CA ASP A 174 1.40 -3.62 26.58
C ASP A 174 1.10 -4.86 25.73
N ALA A 175 0.23 -5.76 26.22
CA ALA A 175 -0.17 -7.03 25.63
C ALA A 175 -0.93 -6.92 24.27
N LEU A 176 -0.71 -5.85 23.51
CA LEU A 176 -1.30 -5.60 22.21
C LEU A 176 -0.88 -6.67 21.20
N THR A 177 -1.87 -7.41 20.70
CA THR A 177 -1.71 -8.44 19.67
C THR A 177 -1.84 -7.86 18.25
N SER A 178 -2.57 -6.74 18.11
CA SER A 178 -2.88 -6.10 16.83
C SER A 178 -2.78 -4.58 16.89
N VAL A 179 -2.70 -3.96 15.71
CA VAL A 179 -2.79 -2.52 15.49
C VAL A 179 -3.75 -2.22 14.34
N ALA A 180 -4.49 -1.13 14.44
CA ALA A 180 -5.35 -0.63 13.36
C ALA A 180 -4.72 0.63 12.76
N PHE A 181 -4.62 0.69 11.44
CA PHE A 181 -4.22 1.89 10.71
C PHE A 181 -5.36 2.35 9.79
N SER A 182 -5.65 3.64 9.85
CA SER A 182 -6.63 4.24 8.94
C SER A 182 -6.10 4.23 7.50
N ILE A 183 -7.00 3.90 6.58
CA ILE A 183 -6.77 3.96 5.15
C ILE A 183 -7.80 4.88 4.50
N SER A 184 -7.37 5.72 3.56
CA SER A 184 -8.28 6.63 2.85
C SER A 184 -7.88 6.83 1.40
N ASP A 185 -8.87 7.04 0.52
CA ASP A 185 -8.71 7.06 -0.93
C ASP A 185 -8.30 8.42 -1.54
N SER A 186 -8.22 9.49 -0.76
CA SER A 186 -7.96 10.84 -1.29
C SER A 186 -7.79 11.90 -0.19
N LEU A 187 -7.82 13.17 -0.60
CA LEU A 187 -7.94 14.35 0.28
C LEU A 187 -9.28 14.42 1.04
N ASN A 188 -10.30 13.65 0.65
CA ASN A 188 -11.64 13.71 1.24
C ASN A 188 -11.82 12.68 2.37
N PHE A 189 -11.18 12.96 3.50
CA PHE A 189 -11.21 12.14 4.71
C PHE A 189 -12.62 11.78 5.22
N GLU A 190 -13.61 12.65 4.99
CA GLU A 190 -14.96 12.54 5.57
C GLU A 190 -15.94 11.69 4.76
N LYS A 191 -15.59 11.27 3.52
CA LYS A 191 -16.48 10.53 2.61
C LYS A 191 -15.90 9.22 2.09
N ASN A 192 -14.88 8.73 2.78
CA ASN A 192 -14.13 7.56 2.37
C ASN A 192 -14.98 6.29 2.52
N ASN A 193 -15.57 5.82 1.41
CA ASN A 193 -16.38 4.61 1.38
C ASN A 193 -15.63 3.53 0.60
N LEU A 194 -14.61 2.97 1.25
CA LEU A 194 -13.74 1.94 0.67
C LEU A 194 -14.48 0.66 0.30
N LYS A 195 -15.68 0.44 0.85
CA LYS A 195 -16.56 -0.68 0.48
C LYS A 195 -17.00 -0.61 -0.98
N LYS A 196 -16.98 0.58 -1.61
CA LYS A 196 -17.26 0.74 -3.05
C LYS A 196 -16.13 0.22 -3.93
N ASN A 197 -14.90 0.12 -3.42
CA ASN A 197 -13.80 -0.53 -4.14
C ASN A 197 -14.03 -2.05 -4.10
N LYS A 198 -14.57 -2.57 -5.20
CA LYS A 198 -14.93 -4.00 -5.32
C LYS A 198 -13.74 -4.92 -5.17
N GLU A 199 -12.56 -4.54 -5.67
CA GLU A 199 -11.37 -5.38 -5.58
C GLU A 199 -10.88 -5.47 -4.13
N LEU A 200 -10.85 -4.33 -3.42
CA LEU A 200 -10.52 -4.28 -2.00
C LEU A 200 -11.54 -5.05 -1.15
N TYR A 201 -12.84 -4.83 -1.38
CA TYR A 201 -13.88 -5.58 -0.67
C TYR A 201 -13.78 -7.08 -0.90
N HIS A 202 -13.53 -7.52 -2.14
CA HIS A 202 -13.37 -8.94 -2.44
C HIS A 202 -12.10 -9.55 -1.83
N ALA A 203 -11.02 -8.80 -1.71
CA ALA A 203 -9.81 -9.25 -1.03
C ALA A 203 -10.07 -9.52 0.47
N PHE A 204 -10.85 -8.66 1.12
CA PHE A 204 -11.08 -8.73 2.57
C PHE A 204 -12.41 -9.37 3.00
N LYS A 205 -13.26 -9.82 2.07
CA LYS A 205 -14.61 -10.37 2.39
C LYS A 205 -14.62 -11.51 3.41
N ASN A 206 -13.51 -12.26 3.51
CA ASN A 206 -13.34 -13.38 4.44
C ASN A 206 -12.58 -13.00 5.73
N ARG A 207 -12.18 -11.72 5.86
CA ARG A 207 -11.38 -11.16 6.96
C ARG A 207 -11.95 -9.80 7.40
N LEU A 208 -13.28 -9.73 7.48
CA LEU A 208 -13.96 -8.54 7.94
C LEU A 208 -13.82 -8.44 9.45
N ILE A 209 -13.37 -7.27 9.92
CA ILE A 209 -13.40 -6.93 11.34
C ILE A 209 -14.76 -6.25 11.56
N ASN A 210 -15.67 -6.98 12.19
CA ASN A 210 -16.92 -6.39 12.67
C ASN A 210 -16.68 -5.97 14.12
N GLN A 211 -16.96 -4.70 14.45
CA GLN A 211 -17.07 -4.32 15.84
C GLN A 211 -18.40 -4.87 16.39
N SER A 212 -18.35 -6.09 16.90
CA SER A 212 -19.37 -6.58 17.83
C SER A 212 -18.74 -6.65 19.21
N GLU A 213 -18.76 -5.52 19.92
CA GLU A 213 -18.78 -5.41 21.38
C GLU A 213 -19.27 -4.00 21.77
#